data_AF-A0A8S3G5L0-F1
#
_entry.id   AF-A0A8S3G5L0-F1
#
_cell.length_a   1.000
_cell.length_b   1.000
_cell.length_c   1.000
_cell.angle_alpha   90.00
_cell.angle_beta   90.00
_cell.angle_gamma   90.00
#
_symmetry.space_group_name_H-M   'P 1'
#
loop_
_entity.id
_entity.type
_entity.pdbx_description
1 polymer ?
#
loop_
_entity_poly.entity_id
_entity_poly.type
_entity_poly.pdbx_seq_one_letter_code
_entity_poly.pdbx_strand_id
1 'polypeptide(L)'
;KKYRDNRTRQHIPYREDKNLTGTARYASINAHLGIEQSRRDDMESLGYVLMYFNRGSLPWQGLKAATKKQKYEKISEKKMSTPVEILCKGFPAEFAMYLNYCRGLRFEEAPDYMYLRQLFRILFRTLNHQYDYTFDWTMLKQKAANAASSSTAATATAGINMATTIGATSAAVAAPQQSSTTQMTTVLATNTGNNGTMSGKDVKADDGIDHDENPAPATHSSNGQD
;
A
#
# COMPACT_ATOMS: atom_id res chain seq x y z
N LYS A 1 6.81 -11.45 17.86
CA LYS A 1 7.90 -11.52 18.87
C LYS A 1 7.59 -10.56 20.00
N LYS A 2 8.04 -10.82 21.24
CA LYS A 2 7.82 -9.92 22.38
C LYS A 2 9.08 -9.07 22.59
N TYR A 3 8.95 -7.74 22.56
CA TYR A 3 10.05 -6.80 22.83
C TYR A 3 10.10 -6.35 24.30
N ARG A 4 9.15 -6.83 25.12
CA ARG A 4 9.08 -6.61 26.56
C ARG A 4 8.80 -7.91 27.28
N ASP A 5 9.33 -8.04 28.49
CA ASP A 5 8.94 -9.07 29.43
C ASP A 5 7.48 -8.83 29.87
N ASN A 6 6.66 -9.88 29.83
CA ASN A 6 5.23 -9.78 30.11
C ASN A 6 4.92 -9.49 31.59
N ARG A 7 5.82 -9.85 32.50
CA ARG A 7 5.68 -9.67 33.94
C ARG A 7 6.27 -8.33 34.38
N THR A 8 7.50 -8.03 33.95
CA THR A 8 8.20 -6.81 34.42
C THR A 8 7.90 -5.58 33.57
N ARG A 9 7.31 -5.76 32.37
CA ARG A 9 7.14 -4.73 31.33
C ARG A 9 8.45 -4.06 30.87
N GLN A 10 9.60 -4.58 31.32
CA GLN A 10 10.91 -4.08 30.93
C GLN A 10 11.25 -4.54 29.51
N HIS A 11 12.09 -3.77 28.83
CA HIS A 11 12.58 -4.14 27.52
C HIS A 11 13.43 -5.41 27.60
N ILE A 12 13.35 -6.26 26.57
CA ILE A 12 14.23 -7.43 26.49
C ILE A 12 15.69 -6.97 26.32
N PRO A 13 16.67 -7.75 26.81
CA PRO A 13 18.08 -7.41 26.61
C PRO A 13 18.50 -7.57 25.15
N TYR A 14 19.52 -6.82 24.75
CA TYR A 14 20.16 -6.93 23.45
C TYR A 14 20.78 -8.32 23.26
N ARG A 15 20.61 -8.90 22.06
CA ARG A 15 21.20 -10.20 21.66
C ARG A 15 21.51 -10.17 20.17
N GLU A 16 22.50 -10.96 19.77
CA GLU A 16 22.90 -11.17 18.37
C GLU A 16 22.69 -12.65 17.99
N ASP A 17 23.21 -13.06 16.83
CA ASP A 17 23.16 -14.44 16.31
C ASP A 17 21.73 -15.01 16.19
N LYS A 18 20.77 -14.13 15.92
CA LYS A 18 19.39 -14.52 15.66
C LYS A 18 19.21 -14.88 14.19
N ASN A 19 18.51 -15.97 13.94
CA ASN A 19 18.03 -16.25 12.59
C ASN A 19 17.00 -15.20 12.17
N LEU A 20 17.04 -14.81 10.89
CA LEU A 20 16.03 -13.94 10.31
C LEU A 20 14.65 -14.61 10.42
N THR A 21 13.72 -13.93 11.08
CA THR A 21 12.32 -14.38 11.21
C THR A 21 11.40 -13.43 10.45
N GLY A 22 10.49 -13.99 9.64
CA GLY A 22 9.51 -13.23 8.84
C GLY A 22 9.95 -13.04 7.38
N THR A 23 9.19 -12.24 6.64
CA THR A 23 9.44 -12.00 5.21
C THR A 23 10.66 -11.11 4.99
N ALA A 24 11.73 -11.67 4.41
CA ALA A 24 13.00 -10.97 4.15
C ALA A 24 12.85 -9.64 3.40
N ARG A 25 11.82 -9.53 2.55
CA ARG A 25 11.47 -8.32 1.79
C ARG A 25 11.27 -7.10 2.69
N TYR A 26 10.54 -7.25 3.79
CA TYR A 26 10.16 -6.13 4.67
C TYR A 26 10.96 -6.08 5.97
N ALA A 27 11.75 -7.11 6.29
CA ALA A 27 12.58 -7.11 7.49
C ALA A 27 13.53 -5.90 7.59
N SER A 28 13.78 -5.41 8.80
CA SER A 28 14.78 -4.35 9.06
C SER A 28 16.19 -4.80 8.66
N ILE A 29 17.10 -3.84 8.48
CA ILE A 29 18.53 -4.15 8.25
C ILE A 29 19.10 -4.91 9.47
N ASN A 30 18.79 -4.47 10.68
CA ASN A 30 19.26 -5.13 11.91
C ASN A 30 18.81 -6.60 12.00
N ALA A 31 17.58 -6.90 11.57
CA ALA A 31 17.08 -8.28 11.53
C ALA A 31 17.87 -9.16 10.54
N HIS A 32 18.34 -8.59 9.42
CA HIS A 32 19.23 -9.29 8.48
C HIS A 32 20.63 -9.52 9.04
N LEU A 33 21.10 -8.62 9.91
CA LEU A 33 22.39 -8.73 10.62
C LEU A 33 22.32 -9.68 11.84
N GLY A 34 21.19 -10.36 12.05
CA GLY A 34 21.01 -11.30 13.16
C GLY A 34 20.87 -10.63 14.53
N ILE A 35 20.62 -9.33 14.57
CA ILE A 35 20.35 -8.60 15.81
C ILE A 35 18.91 -8.91 16.25
N GLU A 36 18.72 -9.11 17.56
CA GLU A 36 17.38 -9.32 18.13
C GLU A 36 16.45 -8.14 17.79
N GLN A 37 15.20 -8.45 17.47
CA GLN A 37 14.24 -7.45 17.02
C GLN A 37 13.58 -6.73 18.20
N SER A 38 13.30 -5.46 18.00
CA SER A 38 12.66 -4.55 18.94
C SER A 38 11.61 -3.69 18.23
N ARG A 39 11.06 -2.69 18.94
CA ARG A 39 10.06 -1.75 18.38
C ARG A 39 10.54 -1.04 17.11
N ARG A 40 11.83 -0.69 17.03
CA ARG A 40 12.36 0.04 15.86
C ARG A 40 12.29 -0.78 14.58
N ASP A 41 12.41 -2.10 14.70
CA ASP A 41 12.42 -3.03 13.57
C ASP A 41 11.04 -3.16 12.93
N ASP A 42 9.99 -3.18 13.75
CA ASP A 42 8.60 -3.11 13.28
C ASP A 42 8.33 -1.79 12.55
N MET A 43 8.82 -0.67 13.10
CA MET A 43 8.64 0.66 12.50
C MET A 43 9.39 0.81 11.17
N GLU A 44 10.63 0.32 11.08
CA GLU A 44 11.40 0.30 9.83
C GLU A 44 10.72 -0.58 8.78
N SER A 45 10.21 -1.75 9.19
CA SER A 45 9.48 -2.67 8.31
C SER A 45 8.23 -2.03 7.72
N LEU A 46 7.47 -1.27 8.53
CA LEU A 46 6.32 -0.49 8.05
C LEU A 46 6.75 0.55 7.00
N GLY A 47 7.90 1.21 7.18
CA GLY A 47 8.45 2.14 6.18
C GLY A 47 8.71 1.47 4.83
N TYR A 48 9.23 0.23 4.83
CA TYR A 48 9.40 -0.54 3.59
C TYR A 48 8.07 -0.95 2.96
N VAL A 49 7.04 -1.27 3.75
CA VAL A 49 5.69 -1.56 3.23
C VAL A 49 5.07 -0.32 2.57
N LEU A 50 5.18 0.85 3.20
CA LEU A 50 4.71 2.11 2.62
C LEU A 50 5.43 2.43 1.31
N MET A 51 6.75 2.26 1.27
CA MET A 51 7.53 2.45 0.04
C MET A 51 7.21 1.41 -1.04
N TYR A 52 6.84 0.19 -0.64
CA TYR A 52 6.36 -0.83 -1.58
C TYR A 52 5.04 -0.39 -2.24
N PHE A 53 4.07 0.11 -1.49
CA PHE A 53 2.83 0.64 -2.08
C PHE A 53 3.09 1.80 -3.03
N ASN A 54 3.95 2.74 -2.66
CA ASN A 54 4.30 3.89 -3.49
C ASN A 54 4.98 3.50 -4.82
N ARG A 55 5.85 2.48 -4.79
CA ARG A 55 6.70 2.12 -5.94
C ARG A 55 6.18 0.93 -6.74
N GLY A 56 5.26 0.15 -6.19
CA GLY A 56 4.86 -1.18 -6.69
C GLY A 56 5.92 -2.27 -6.49
N SER A 57 7.20 -1.91 -6.33
CA SER A 57 8.29 -2.84 -6.02
C SER A 57 9.44 -2.16 -5.27
N LEU A 58 10.20 -2.96 -4.52
CA LEU A 58 11.39 -2.58 -3.79
C LEU A 58 12.66 -3.00 -4.55
N PRO A 59 13.76 -2.22 -4.48
CA PRO A 59 14.99 -2.48 -5.27
C PRO A 59 15.69 -3.82 -5.01
N TRP A 60 15.35 -4.49 -3.91
CA TRP A 60 15.87 -5.80 -3.52
C TRP A 60 14.91 -6.96 -3.85
N GLN A 61 13.86 -6.73 -4.64
CA GLN A 61 13.03 -7.80 -5.20
C GLN A 61 13.68 -8.46 -6.41
N GLY A 62 13.34 -9.74 -6.66
CA GLY A 62 13.78 -10.46 -7.86
C GLY A 62 15.26 -10.87 -7.89
N LEU A 63 16.00 -10.70 -6.78
CA LEU A 63 17.40 -11.12 -6.71
C LEU A 63 17.52 -12.65 -6.77
N LYS A 64 18.32 -13.14 -7.71
CA LYS A 64 18.60 -14.57 -7.90
C LYS A 64 19.77 -15.01 -7.02
N ALA A 65 19.65 -16.18 -6.39
CA ALA A 65 20.70 -16.83 -5.60
C ALA A 65 20.52 -18.35 -5.63
N ALA A 66 21.59 -19.10 -5.38
CA ALA A 66 21.53 -20.56 -5.39
C ALA A 66 20.89 -21.13 -4.12
N THR A 67 21.04 -20.44 -2.99
CA THR A 67 20.47 -20.87 -1.70
C THR A 67 19.65 -19.76 -1.04
N LYS A 68 18.75 -20.15 -0.11
CA LYS A 68 17.95 -19.19 0.68
C LYS A 68 18.82 -18.24 1.49
N LYS A 69 19.90 -18.75 2.10
CA LYS A 69 20.89 -17.96 2.84
C LYS A 69 21.53 -16.89 1.95
N GLN A 70 22.05 -17.27 0.80
CA GLN A 70 22.63 -16.33 -0.17
C GLN A 70 21.60 -15.32 -0.68
N LYS A 71 20.33 -15.72 -0.86
CA LYS A 71 19.25 -14.80 -1.23
C LYS A 71 19.07 -13.72 -0.18
N TYR A 72 19.09 -14.08 1.10
CA TYR A 72 18.92 -13.14 2.21
C TYR A 72 20.12 -12.22 2.35
N GLU A 73 21.34 -12.75 2.21
CA GLU A 73 22.59 -11.95 2.16
C GLU A 73 22.51 -10.89 1.06
N LYS A 74 22.15 -11.27 -0.18
CA LYS A 74 21.98 -10.31 -1.29
C LYS A 74 20.91 -9.26 -1.03
N ILE A 75 19.80 -9.63 -0.39
CA ILE A 75 18.75 -8.67 -0.01
C ILE A 75 19.29 -7.69 1.04
N SER A 76 20.01 -8.19 2.04
CA SER A 76 20.63 -7.38 3.09
C SER A 76 21.63 -6.38 2.50
N GLU A 77 22.58 -6.86 1.69
CA GLU A 77 23.56 -6.02 0.99
C GLU A 77 22.88 -4.96 0.14
N LYS A 78 21.81 -5.32 -0.58
CA LYS A 78 21.07 -4.36 -1.40
C LYS A 78 20.34 -3.31 -0.57
N LYS A 79 19.82 -3.66 0.61
CA LYS A 79 19.20 -2.70 1.55
C LYS A 79 20.23 -1.73 2.13
N MET A 80 21.40 -2.24 2.51
CA MET A 80 22.49 -1.42 3.08
C MET A 80 23.11 -0.49 2.03
N SER A 81 23.27 -0.96 0.79
CA SER A 81 23.84 -0.19 -0.32
C SER A 81 22.86 0.74 -1.03
N THR A 82 21.57 0.72 -0.66
CA THR A 82 20.57 1.65 -1.21
C THR A 82 20.29 2.75 -0.17
N PRO A 83 20.80 3.98 -0.36
CA PRO A 83 20.48 5.11 0.53
C PRO A 83 18.99 5.37 0.58
N VAL A 84 18.50 5.87 1.72
CA VAL A 84 17.07 6.15 1.92
C VAL A 84 16.58 7.19 0.91
N GLU A 85 17.40 8.18 0.61
CA GLU A 85 17.12 9.25 -0.35
C GLU A 85 16.96 8.69 -1.77
N ILE A 86 17.69 7.64 -2.11
CA ILE A 86 17.57 6.94 -3.40
C ILE A 86 16.31 6.08 -3.43
N LEU A 87 16.00 5.37 -2.35
CA LEU A 87 14.78 4.56 -2.24
C LEU A 87 13.53 5.44 -2.37
N CYS A 88 13.53 6.59 -1.71
CA CYS A 88 12.41 7.53 -1.65
C CYS A 88 12.42 8.58 -2.79
N LYS A 89 13.37 8.53 -3.73
CA LYS A 89 13.45 9.48 -4.84
C LYS A 89 12.13 9.54 -5.62
N GLY A 90 11.62 10.75 -5.81
CA GLY A 90 10.37 11.01 -6.53
C GLY A 90 9.09 10.98 -5.66
N PHE A 91 9.22 10.73 -4.36
CA PHE A 91 8.11 10.76 -3.40
C PHE A 91 8.30 11.89 -2.37
N PRO A 92 7.26 12.28 -1.62
CA PRO A 92 7.36 13.27 -0.56
C PRO A 92 8.47 12.96 0.46
N ALA A 93 9.15 14.00 0.94
CA ALA A 93 10.33 13.85 1.80
C ALA A 93 10.03 13.15 3.14
N GLU A 94 8.77 13.20 3.59
CA GLU A 94 8.29 12.57 4.83
C GLU A 94 8.56 11.06 4.86
N PHE A 95 8.55 10.37 3.71
CA PHE A 95 8.91 8.95 3.65
C PHE A 95 10.39 8.71 3.99
N ALA A 96 11.28 9.57 3.49
CA ALA A 96 12.70 9.50 3.82
C ALA A 96 12.93 9.89 5.29
N MET A 97 12.26 10.94 5.78
CA MET A 97 12.31 11.34 7.19
C MET A 97 11.87 10.22 8.12
N TYR A 98 10.78 9.52 7.78
CA TYR A 98 10.29 8.37 8.54
C TYR A 98 11.34 7.25 8.62
N LEU A 99 11.89 6.83 7.48
CA LEU A 99 12.87 5.74 7.44
C LEU A 99 14.17 6.10 8.16
N ASN A 100 14.68 7.32 7.97
CA ASN A 100 15.85 7.82 8.68
C ASN A 100 15.61 7.88 10.19
N TYR A 101 14.43 8.33 10.62
CA TYR A 101 14.04 8.30 12.03
C TYR A 101 14.08 6.87 12.58
N CYS A 102 13.43 5.91 11.93
CA CYS A 102 13.39 4.52 12.38
C CYS A 102 14.79 3.88 12.48
N ARG A 103 15.67 4.15 11.50
CA ARG A 103 17.06 3.66 11.49
C ARG A 103 17.92 4.30 12.59
N GLY A 104 17.58 5.51 13.03
CA GLY A 104 18.29 6.23 14.10
C GLY A 104 17.93 5.79 15.52
N LEU A 105 16.86 5.00 15.71
CA LEU A 105 16.42 4.56 17.04
C LEU A 105 17.39 3.56 17.67
N ARG A 106 17.69 3.75 18.97
CA ARG A 106 18.39 2.74 19.77
C ARG A 106 17.50 1.52 20.00
N PHE A 107 18.11 0.38 20.33
CA PHE A 107 17.40 -0.90 20.52
C PHE A 107 16.26 -0.82 21.56
N GLU A 108 16.51 -0.16 22.69
CA GLU A 108 15.53 -0.02 23.78
C GLU A 108 14.69 1.26 23.68
N GLU A 109 14.91 2.08 22.66
CA GLU A 109 14.25 3.37 22.53
C GLU A 109 12.77 3.20 22.18
N ALA A 110 11.93 4.05 22.75
CA ALA A 110 10.53 4.13 22.37
C ALA A 110 10.39 5.02 21.13
N PRO A 111 9.84 4.52 20.02
CA PRO A 111 9.53 5.39 18.88
C PRO A 111 8.53 6.47 19.30
N ASP A 112 8.75 7.70 18.85
CA ASP A 112 7.75 8.77 18.93
C ASP A 112 6.69 8.55 17.84
N TYR A 113 5.70 7.73 18.19
CA TYR A 113 4.60 7.42 17.30
C TYR A 113 3.74 8.65 16.96
N MET A 114 3.73 9.68 17.81
CA MET A 114 2.99 10.91 17.53
C MET A 114 3.68 11.70 16.44
N TYR A 115 4.98 11.90 16.54
CA TYR A 115 5.80 12.52 15.50
C TYR A 115 5.64 11.80 14.14
N LEU A 116 5.79 10.47 14.12
CA LEU A 116 5.70 9.70 12.88
C LEU A 116 4.32 9.78 12.21
N ARG A 117 3.24 9.75 13.01
CA ARG A 117 1.89 10.00 12.48
C ARG A 117 1.74 11.44 11.99
N GLN A 118 2.32 12.40 12.70
CA GLN A 118 2.18 13.80 12.38
C GLN A 118 2.85 14.16 11.04
N LEU A 119 3.99 13.56 10.70
CA LEU A 119 4.62 13.69 9.38
C LEU A 119 3.60 13.47 8.25
N PHE A 120 2.96 12.30 8.24
CA PHE A 120 1.99 11.95 7.21
C PHE A 120 0.67 12.73 7.32
N ARG A 121 0.23 13.10 8.53
CA ARG A 121 -0.98 13.93 8.71
C ARG A 121 -0.80 15.33 8.13
N ILE A 122 0.37 15.95 8.31
CA ILE A 122 0.67 17.26 7.75
C ILE A 122 0.72 17.15 6.23
N LEU A 123 1.48 16.20 5.70
CA LEU A 123 1.56 15.95 4.26
C LEU A 123 0.17 15.73 3.63
N PHE A 124 -0.67 14.90 4.25
CA PHE A 124 -2.02 14.59 3.77
C PHE A 124 -2.90 15.85 3.67
N ARG A 125 -2.79 16.77 4.63
CA ARG A 125 -3.50 18.06 4.60
C ARG A 125 -2.92 19.00 3.54
N THR A 126 -1.61 19.04 3.38
CA THR A 126 -0.92 19.86 2.37
C THR A 126 -1.31 19.43 0.95
N LEU A 127 -1.58 18.13 0.73
CA LEU A 127 -2.11 17.60 -0.52
C LEU A 127 -3.65 17.75 -0.65
N ASN A 128 -4.28 18.50 0.26
CA ASN A 128 -5.72 18.77 0.30
C ASN A 128 -6.62 17.51 0.40
N HIS A 129 -6.11 16.40 0.93
CA HIS A 129 -6.91 15.20 1.14
C HIS A 129 -7.76 15.28 2.42
N GLN A 130 -8.86 14.51 2.46
CA GLN A 130 -9.79 14.43 3.58
C GLN A 130 -9.81 13.01 4.18
N TYR A 131 -10.04 12.91 5.49
CA TYR A 131 -10.18 11.63 6.18
C TYR A 131 -11.61 11.07 6.03
N ASP A 132 -12.03 10.83 4.79
CA ASP A 132 -13.36 10.33 4.44
C ASP A 132 -13.45 8.80 4.34
N TYR A 133 -12.32 8.11 4.58
CA TYR A 133 -12.17 6.65 4.46
C TYR A 133 -12.44 6.10 3.04
N THR A 134 -12.30 6.95 2.01
CA THR A 134 -12.45 6.55 0.61
C THR A 134 -11.11 6.13 0.02
N PHE A 135 -10.86 4.83 0.03
CA PHE A 135 -9.65 4.23 -0.55
C PHE A 135 -9.86 3.90 -2.04
N ASP A 136 -8.76 3.64 -2.76
CA ASP A 136 -8.79 3.30 -4.20
C ASP A 136 -9.75 2.14 -4.51
N TRP A 137 -9.75 1.09 -3.69
CA TRP A 137 -10.65 -0.06 -3.87
C TRP A 137 -12.12 0.26 -3.57
N THR A 138 -12.41 1.31 -2.77
CA THR A 138 -13.78 1.79 -2.55
C THR A 138 -14.34 2.41 -3.82
N MET A 139 -13.54 3.22 -4.51
CA MET A 139 -13.91 3.84 -5.79
C MET A 139 -14.13 2.80 -6.90
N LEU A 140 -13.29 1.76 -6.96
CA LEU A 140 -13.44 0.68 -7.94
C LEU A 140 -14.77 -0.07 -7.76
N LYS A 141 -15.16 -0.37 -6.51
CA LYS A 141 -16.44 -1.04 -6.19
C LYS A 141 -17.64 -0.18 -6.56
N GLN A 142 -17.59 1.12 -6.26
CA GLN A 142 -18.66 2.07 -6.62
C GLN A 142 -18.82 2.18 -8.13
N LYS A 143 -17.71 2.31 -8.88
CA LYS A 143 -17.73 2.33 -10.35
C LYS A 143 -18.33 1.05 -10.93
N ALA A 144 -17.94 -0.12 -10.40
CA ALA A 144 -18.49 -1.40 -10.84
C ALA A 144 -20.00 -1.52 -10.55
N ALA A 145 -20.46 -1.08 -9.37
CA ALA A 145 -21.87 -1.06 -9.02
C ALA A 145 -22.69 -0.12 -9.93
N ASN A 146 -22.16 1.08 -10.20
CA ASN A 146 -22.81 2.05 -11.09
C ASN A 146 -22.89 1.50 -12.53
N ALA A 147 -21.83 0.86 -13.03
CA ALA A 147 -21.85 0.21 -14.35
C ALA A 147 -22.91 -0.90 -14.42
N ALA A 148 -23.02 -1.75 -13.40
CA ALA A 148 -24.04 -2.79 -13.32
C ALA A 148 -25.46 -2.21 -13.33
N SER A 149 -25.73 -1.17 -12.55
CA SER A 149 -27.07 -0.51 -12.51
C SER A 149 -27.46 0.14 -13.84
N SER A 150 -26.50 0.72 -14.57
CA SER A 150 -26.75 1.31 -15.89
C SER A 150 -27.08 0.27 -16.97
N SER A 151 -26.54 -0.96 -16.84
CA SER A 151 -26.84 -2.06 -17.76
C SER A 151 -28.25 -2.65 -17.55
N THR A 152 -28.80 -2.59 -16.34
CA THR A 152 -30.17 -3.07 -16.04
C THR A 152 -31.24 -2.07 -16.51
N ALA A 153 -30.96 -0.76 -16.47
CA ALA A 153 -31.87 0.27 -16.93
C ALA A 153 -32.05 0.30 -18.46
N ALA A 154 -31.01 -0.06 -19.23
CA ALA A 154 -31.07 -0.14 -20.70
C ALA A 154 -32.03 -1.25 -21.19
N THR A 155 -32.12 -2.38 -20.48
CA THR A 155 -33.01 -3.50 -20.84
C THR A 155 -34.48 -3.20 -20.51
N ALA A 156 -34.76 -2.35 -19.51
CA ALA A 156 -36.13 -1.97 -19.13
C ALA A 156 -36.80 -1.00 -20.12
N THR A 157 -36.04 -0.30 -20.97
CA THR A 157 -36.59 0.67 -21.93
C THR A 157 -36.92 0.04 -23.30
N ALA A 158 -36.47 -1.18 -23.58
CA ALA A 158 -36.74 -1.89 -24.84
C ALA A 158 -38.13 -2.57 -24.90
N GLY A 159 -38.93 -2.50 -23.83
CA GLY A 159 -40.19 -3.24 -23.68
C GLY A 159 -41.50 -2.45 -23.82
N ILE A 160 -41.46 -1.14 -24.10
CA ILE A 160 -42.68 -0.31 -24.20
C ILE A 160 -42.64 0.54 -25.46
N ASN A 161 -42.87 -0.07 -26.63
CA ASN A 161 -43.23 0.66 -27.86
C ASN A 161 -44.09 -0.25 -28.75
N MET A 162 -45.39 -0.35 -28.43
CA MET A 162 -46.40 -0.82 -29.39
C MET A 162 -47.71 -0.05 -29.18
N ALA A 163 -48.08 0.69 -30.22
CA ALA A 163 -49.40 1.22 -30.59
C ALA A 163 -50.01 2.39 -29.79
N THR A 164 -50.18 3.55 -30.43
CA THR A 164 -51.41 3.90 -31.20
C THR A 164 -51.39 5.37 -31.64
N THR A 165 -51.44 5.58 -32.96
CA THR A 165 -51.77 6.85 -33.63
C THR A 165 -53.28 6.97 -33.74
N ILE A 166 -53.92 8.08 -33.32
CA ILE A 166 -54.95 8.86 -34.07
C ILE A 166 -55.01 10.28 -33.47
N GLY A 167 -54.98 11.31 -34.33
CA GLY A 167 -54.87 12.73 -33.94
C GLY A 167 -56.17 13.46 -33.63
N ALA A 168 -56.01 14.72 -33.19
CA ALA A 168 -57.00 15.79 -33.31
C ALA A 168 -56.32 17.16 -33.17
N THR A 169 -56.85 18.12 -33.91
CA THR A 169 -56.40 19.49 -34.15
C THR A 169 -56.78 20.49 -33.05
N SER A 170 -56.03 21.61 -33.02
CA SER A 170 -56.47 23.02 -32.87
C SER A 170 -56.12 23.82 -31.59
N ALA A 171 -55.64 25.05 -31.89
CA ALA A 171 -55.80 26.36 -31.22
C ALA A 171 -55.00 26.75 -29.94
N ALA A 172 -53.99 27.60 -30.18
CA ALA A 172 -53.65 28.90 -29.56
C ALA A 172 -53.99 29.22 -28.08
N VAL A 173 -53.01 29.82 -27.36
CA VAL A 173 -53.00 31.21 -26.81
C VAL A 173 -51.99 31.37 -25.64
N ALA A 174 -51.18 32.44 -25.75
CA ALA A 174 -50.51 33.28 -24.73
C ALA A 174 -49.50 32.74 -23.67
N ALA A 175 -48.35 33.43 -23.67
CA ALA A 175 -47.37 33.65 -22.59
C ALA A 175 -48.01 34.45 -21.40
N PRO A 176 -47.36 34.74 -20.23
CA PRO A 176 -45.91 34.93 -20.06
C PRO A 176 -45.22 34.57 -18.71
N GLN A 177 -43.87 34.62 -18.79
CA GLN A 177 -42.89 35.20 -17.85
C GLN A 177 -42.20 34.40 -16.70
N GLN A 178 -40.86 34.56 -16.71
CA GLN A 178 -39.84 34.53 -15.63
C GLN A 178 -39.48 33.14 -15.03
N SER A 179 -38.22 32.75 -14.81
CA SER A 179 -37.05 33.51 -14.36
C SER A 179 -35.73 32.80 -14.71
N SER A 180 -34.68 33.60 -14.87
CA SER A 180 -33.29 33.26 -15.15
C SER A 180 -32.53 32.84 -13.88
N THR A 181 -31.65 31.84 -13.98
CA THR A 181 -30.41 31.80 -13.18
C THR A 181 -29.29 31.16 -13.97
N THR A 182 -28.31 32.00 -14.29
CA THR A 182 -27.00 31.74 -14.86
C THR A 182 -26.15 30.90 -13.90
N GLN A 183 -25.45 29.87 -14.40
CA GLN A 183 -24.21 29.40 -13.76
C GLN A 183 -23.06 29.51 -14.76
N MET A 184 -22.04 30.25 -14.33
CA MET A 184 -20.82 30.50 -15.08
C MET A 184 -19.98 29.24 -15.20
N THR A 185 -19.64 28.92 -16.43
CA THR A 185 -18.45 28.17 -16.83
C THR A 185 -17.21 29.00 -16.46
N THR A 186 -16.26 28.41 -15.75
CA THR A 186 -14.85 28.82 -15.85
C THR A 186 -14.05 27.65 -16.35
N VAL A 187 -13.54 27.84 -17.57
CA VAL A 187 -12.60 26.99 -18.28
C VAL A 187 -11.21 27.41 -17.85
N LEU A 188 -10.32 26.48 -17.53
CA LEU A 188 -8.90 26.65 -17.83
C LEU A 188 -8.36 25.32 -18.35
N ALA A 189 -8.12 25.32 -19.65
CA ALA A 189 -7.42 24.30 -20.39
C ALA A 189 -5.91 24.48 -20.22
N THR A 190 -5.16 23.38 -20.18
CA THR A 190 -3.94 23.26 -20.97
C THR A 190 -3.87 21.84 -21.54
N ASN A 191 -3.94 21.80 -22.86
CA ASN A 191 -3.77 20.65 -23.73
C ASN A 191 -2.28 20.48 -24.04
N THR A 192 -1.75 19.26 -23.94
CA THR A 192 -0.93 18.64 -24.99
C THR A 192 -0.77 17.16 -24.70
N GLY A 193 -1.35 16.32 -25.55
CA GLY A 193 -1.10 14.89 -25.55
C GLY A 193 0.28 14.56 -26.14
N ASN A 194 0.80 13.40 -25.76
CA ASN A 194 1.24 12.45 -26.75
C ASN A 194 1.00 11.03 -26.24
N ASN A 195 0.32 10.25 -27.07
CA ASN A 195 -0.14 8.90 -26.82
C ASN A 195 0.99 7.94 -27.24
N GLY A 196 1.55 7.22 -26.28
CA GLY A 196 2.52 6.14 -26.51
C GLY A 196 1.92 4.82 -26.06
N THR A 197 1.36 4.11 -27.02
CA THR A 197 0.74 2.78 -26.94
C THR A 197 1.63 1.78 -26.17
N MET A 198 1.16 1.22 -25.05
CA MET A 198 1.69 -0.04 -24.52
C MET A 198 0.60 -1.11 -24.56
N SER A 199 0.77 -1.99 -25.54
CA SER A 199 0.16 -3.31 -25.67
C SER A 199 0.27 -4.06 -24.34
N GLY A 200 -0.87 -4.63 -23.94
CA GLY A 200 -0.99 -5.48 -22.77
C GLY A 200 -0.03 -6.66 -22.82
N LYS A 201 0.67 -6.85 -21.72
CA LYS A 201 1.16 -8.17 -21.30
C LYS A 201 0.64 -8.41 -19.90
N ASP A 202 -0.09 -9.50 -19.80
CA ASP A 202 -0.67 -10.05 -18.59
C ASP A 202 0.33 -10.02 -17.43
N VAL A 203 0.03 -9.19 -16.43
CA VAL A 203 0.68 -9.27 -15.13
C VAL A 203 0.07 -10.49 -14.43
N LYS A 204 0.70 -11.65 -14.62
CA LYS A 204 0.51 -12.80 -13.74
C LYS A 204 0.89 -12.35 -12.33
N ALA A 205 -0.11 -12.24 -11.47
CA ALA A 205 0.08 -12.21 -10.03
C ALA A 205 0.74 -13.54 -9.64
N ASP A 206 2.05 -13.50 -9.39
CA ASP A 206 2.75 -14.57 -8.71
C ASP A 206 2.49 -14.39 -7.21
N ASP A 207 1.34 -14.88 -6.76
CA ASP A 207 0.97 -14.99 -5.35
C ASP A 207 1.82 -16.08 -4.69
N GLY A 208 3.10 -15.79 -4.51
CA GLY A 208 3.99 -16.53 -3.63
C GLY A 208 3.86 -16.02 -2.19
N ILE A 209 2.71 -16.26 -1.56
CA ILE A 209 2.62 -16.23 -0.09
C ILE A 209 3.33 -17.51 0.39
N ASP A 210 4.63 -17.40 0.66
CA ASP A 210 5.41 -18.47 1.29
C ASP A 210 4.91 -18.69 2.73
N HIS A 211 3.90 -19.54 2.89
CA HIS A 211 3.58 -20.17 4.16
C HIS A 211 4.62 -21.27 4.43
N ASP A 212 5.68 -20.94 5.16
CA ASP A 212 6.63 -21.92 5.69
C ASP A 212 6.11 -22.45 7.06
N GLU A 213 5.58 -23.67 7.06
CA GLU A 213 5.51 -24.51 8.26
C GLU A 213 6.93 -24.88 8.71
N ASN A 214 7.20 -24.69 10.00
CA ASN A 214 8.47 -25.00 10.63
C ASN A 214 8.47 -26.48 11.09
N PRO A 215 9.39 -27.35 10.64
CA PRO A 215 9.55 -28.65 11.25
C PRO A 215 10.18 -28.50 12.65
N ALA A 216 9.59 -29.19 13.64
CA ALA A 216 10.04 -29.23 15.02
C ALA A 216 11.47 -29.78 15.17
N PRO A 217 12.23 -29.39 16.22
CA PRO A 217 13.58 -29.88 16.43
C PRO A 217 13.59 -31.37 16.80
N ALA A 218 14.42 -32.15 16.09
CA ALA A 218 14.69 -33.55 16.42
C ALA A 218 15.37 -33.66 17.79
N THR A 219 14.75 -34.40 18.70
CA THR A 219 15.35 -34.81 19.98
C THR A 219 16.38 -35.90 19.72
N HIS A 220 17.66 -35.59 19.89
CA HIS A 220 18.70 -36.60 20.05
C HIS A 220 18.54 -37.25 21.43
N SER A 221 18.07 -38.50 21.45
CA SER A 221 18.24 -39.39 22.60
C SER A 221 19.56 -40.14 22.44
N SER A 222 20.49 -39.94 23.37
CA SER A 222 21.70 -40.75 23.49
C SER A 222 21.70 -41.51 24.83
N ASN A 223 21.75 -42.84 24.68
CA ASN A 223 22.39 -43.86 25.52
C ASN A 223 21.99 -44.10 26.99
N GLY A 224 21.85 -45.40 27.27
CA GLY A 224 21.96 -46.03 28.58
C GLY A 224 21.63 -47.52 28.54
N GLN A 225 22.47 -48.33 27.88
CA GLN A 225 22.61 -49.77 28.17
C GLN A 225 23.69 -49.92 29.23
N ASP A 226 23.32 -50.39 30.42
CA ASP A 226 23.80 -51.60 31.11
C ASP A 226 23.17 -51.69 32.51
#